data_AF-A0A8H5Y2W0-F1
#
_entry.id   AF-A0A8H5Y2W0-F1
#
_cell.length_a   1.000
_cell.length_b   1.000
_cell.length_c   1.000
_cell.angle_alpha   90.00
_cell.angle_beta   90.00
_cell.angle_gamma   90.00
#
_symmetry.space_group_name_H-M   'P 1'
#
loop_
_entity.id
_entity.type
_entity.pdbx_description
1 polymer ?
#
loop_
_entity_poly.entity_id
_entity_poly.type
_entity_poly.pdbx_seq_one_letter_code
_entity_poly.pdbx_strand_id
1 'polypeptide(L)'
;MPPSLAVGEFAKAPPGASRSPCPVVNALANHGYLERSGRGILMDDLNASMKHVGMSSLLGSVFAIPTYFEYQNPAKAYMKKPVSTWERIWSLIKNPYSFFDYFGCWNSKQISDGKKYLNLVDLASHGAIEHDISLSRRDIAQKQGNNDPQEDLIEEMLDYSFDGETLTIQDLARFIKARISRQLEDNPELVYGPAEHQVNCGQIALMMGCFGDGKTIPVKYVRAIFEEERLPIDEGWKRRSWWTMGLVEFFGAVKKLVNAVGVEF
;
A
#
# COMPACT_ATOMS: atom_id res chain seq x y z
N MET A 1 -26.78 -5.51 -22.74
CA MET A 1 -25.85 -5.24 -21.63
C MET A 1 -25.58 -3.75 -21.62
N PRO A 2 -25.53 -3.06 -20.46
CA PRO A 2 -25.03 -1.70 -20.43
C PRO A 2 -23.62 -1.66 -21.05
N PRO A 3 -23.22 -0.58 -21.74
CA PRO A 3 -21.89 -0.48 -22.33
C PRO A 3 -20.84 -0.66 -21.23
N SER A 4 -19.82 -1.48 -21.52
CA SER A 4 -18.66 -1.61 -20.64
C SER A 4 -17.98 -0.26 -20.52
N LEU A 5 -17.81 0.23 -19.29
CA LEU A 5 -17.13 1.51 -19.01
C LEU A 5 -15.72 1.51 -19.64
N ALA A 6 -15.29 2.67 -20.12
CA ALA A 6 -13.96 2.80 -20.71
C ALA A 6 -12.86 2.60 -19.64
N VAL A 7 -11.68 2.16 -20.07
CA VAL A 7 -10.50 2.15 -19.20
C VAL A 7 -10.11 3.59 -18.87
N GLY A 8 -9.88 3.85 -17.59
CA GLY A 8 -9.61 5.19 -17.04
C GLY A 8 -10.86 5.92 -16.56
N GLU A 9 -12.06 5.50 -16.97
CA GLU A 9 -13.32 6.06 -16.48
C GLU A 9 -13.59 5.57 -15.05
N PHE A 10 -13.83 6.50 -14.12
CA PHE A 10 -14.15 6.15 -12.75
C PHE A 10 -15.56 5.54 -12.63
N ALA A 11 -15.66 4.44 -11.90
CA ALA A 11 -16.91 4.00 -11.32
C ALA A 11 -16.67 3.32 -9.97
N LYS A 12 -17.63 3.47 -9.06
CA LYS A 12 -17.61 2.77 -7.78
C LYS A 12 -17.51 1.26 -7.99
N ALA A 13 -16.92 0.59 -7.00
CA ALA A 13 -16.79 -0.86 -7.00
C ALA A 13 -18.15 -1.54 -7.25
N PRO A 14 -18.24 -2.51 -8.17
CA PRO A 14 -19.49 -3.22 -8.38
C PRO A 14 -19.86 -4.06 -7.14
N PRO A 15 -21.15 -4.40 -6.94
CA PRO A 15 -21.57 -5.25 -5.83
C PRO A 15 -20.76 -6.56 -5.77
N GLY A 16 -20.24 -6.89 -4.59
CA GLY A 16 -19.43 -8.09 -4.36
C GLY A 16 -17.98 -8.01 -4.86
N ALA A 17 -17.53 -6.86 -5.36
CA ALA A 17 -16.14 -6.65 -5.73
C ALA A 17 -15.18 -6.88 -4.55
N SER A 18 -13.97 -7.32 -4.86
CA SER A 18 -12.89 -7.53 -3.90
C SER A 18 -12.04 -6.27 -3.91
N ARG A 19 -11.72 -5.77 -2.73
CA ARG A 19 -10.89 -4.59 -2.51
C ARG A 19 -9.83 -4.93 -1.47
N SER A 20 -8.77 -4.14 -1.48
CA SER A 20 -7.55 -4.30 -0.70
C SER A 20 -7.46 -3.24 0.41
N PRO A 21 -6.51 -3.34 1.35
CA PRO A 21 -6.18 -2.23 2.26
C PRO A 21 -5.50 -1.05 1.54
N CYS A 22 -5.10 -1.19 0.27
CA CYS A 22 -4.44 -0.13 -0.48
C CYS A 22 -5.45 0.72 -1.28
N PRO A 23 -5.67 1.99 -0.91
CA PRO A 23 -6.64 2.84 -1.59
C PRO A 23 -6.27 3.10 -3.06
N VAL A 24 -4.97 3.13 -3.38
CA VAL A 24 -4.49 3.35 -4.75
C VAL A 24 -4.77 2.15 -5.66
N VAL A 25 -4.55 0.92 -5.18
CA VAL A 25 -4.86 -0.30 -5.95
C VAL A 25 -6.37 -0.42 -6.16
N ASN A 26 -7.16 -0.06 -5.15
CA ASN A 26 -8.61 0.00 -5.27
C ASN A 26 -9.06 1.04 -6.30
N ALA A 27 -8.43 2.22 -6.32
CA ALA A 27 -8.66 3.23 -7.35
C ALA A 27 -8.32 2.71 -8.75
N LEU A 28 -7.20 2.02 -8.93
CA LEU A 28 -6.84 1.42 -10.21
C LEU A 28 -7.90 0.41 -10.71
N ALA A 29 -8.50 -0.37 -9.80
CA ALA A 29 -9.65 -1.23 -10.13
C ALA A 29 -10.93 -0.42 -10.42
N ASN A 30 -11.23 0.62 -9.64
CA ASN A 30 -12.38 1.52 -9.86
C ASN A 30 -12.28 2.32 -11.17
N HIS A 31 -11.08 2.49 -11.72
CA HIS A 31 -10.85 3.08 -13.05
C HIS A 31 -10.71 2.03 -14.17
N GLY A 32 -10.75 0.73 -13.85
CA GLY A 32 -10.61 -0.34 -14.85
C GLY A 32 -9.19 -0.54 -15.39
N TYR A 33 -8.16 0.03 -14.74
CA TYR A 33 -6.76 -0.32 -15.01
C TYR A 33 -6.38 -1.69 -14.45
N LEU A 34 -7.12 -2.12 -13.43
CA LEU A 34 -7.22 -3.51 -13.00
C LEU A 34 -8.65 -4.00 -13.22
N GLU A 35 -8.85 -5.31 -13.21
CA GLU A 35 -10.18 -5.92 -13.29
C GLU A 35 -11.09 -5.31 -12.21
N ARG A 36 -12.23 -4.72 -12.63
CA ARG A 36 -13.11 -3.93 -11.77
C ARG A 36 -13.68 -4.75 -10.61
N SER A 37 -13.87 -6.06 -10.83
CA SER A 37 -14.29 -6.99 -9.77
C SER A 37 -13.22 -7.21 -8.69
N GLY A 38 -11.97 -6.82 -8.95
CA GLY A 38 -10.82 -7.03 -8.07
C GLY A 38 -10.45 -8.50 -7.89
N ARG A 39 -10.82 -9.37 -8.82
CA ARG A 39 -10.57 -10.82 -8.76
C ARG A 39 -9.71 -11.27 -9.92
N GLY A 40 -8.95 -12.34 -9.71
CA GLY A 40 -8.15 -12.94 -10.78
C GLY A 40 -7.04 -12.03 -11.30
N ILE A 41 -6.53 -11.12 -10.48
CA ILE A 41 -5.48 -10.17 -10.86
C ILE A 41 -4.18 -10.92 -11.09
N LEU A 42 -3.61 -10.83 -12.29
CA LEU A 42 -2.30 -11.41 -12.60
C LEU A 42 -1.17 -10.46 -12.21
N MET A 43 0.00 -11.04 -11.94
CA MET A 43 1.18 -10.29 -11.48
C MET A 43 1.60 -9.18 -12.46
N ASP A 44 1.55 -9.49 -13.76
CA ASP A 44 1.91 -8.52 -14.81
C ASP A 44 0.88 -7.38 -14.89
N ASP A 45 -0.40 -7.66 -14.66
CA ASP A 45 -1.46 -6.65 -14.63
C ASP A 45 -1.29 -5.73 -13.42
N LEU A 46 -1.03 -6.29 -12.23
CA LEU A 46 -0.75 -5.51 -11.04
C LEU A 46 0.46 -4.60 -11.25
N ASN A 47 1.56 -5.14 -11.77
CA ASN A 47 2.77 -4.35 -12.04
C ASN A 47 2.54 -3.26 -13.12
N ALA A 48 1.84 -3.61 -14.21
CA ALA A 48 1.53 -2.65 -15.27
C ALA A 48 0.65 -1.50 -14.76
N SER A 49 -0.31 -1.80 -13.88
CA SER A 49 -1.24 -0.81 -13.34
C SER A 49 -0.54 0.31 -12.56
N MET A 50 0.58 0.03 -11.88
CA MET A 50 1.35 1.01 -11.08
C MET A 50 1.89 2.17 -11.92
N LYS A 51 2.06 1.98 -13.23
CA LYS A 51 2.48 3.06 -14.14
C LYS A 51 1.45 4.18 -14.23
N HIS A 52 0.16 3.87 -14.03
CA HIS A 52 -0.92 4.86 -14.09
C HIS A 52 -0.88 5.87 -12.96
N VAL A 53 -0.15 5.57 -11.87
CA VAL A 53 0.06 6.51 -10.75
C VAL A 53 1.46 7.12 -10.75
N GLY A 54 2.24 6.91 -11.82
CA GLY A 54 3.53 7.57 -12.00
C GLY A 54 4.72 6.83 -11.40
N MET A 55 4.57 5.56 -11.02
CA MET A 55 5.70 4.69 -10.68
C MET A 55 6.41 4.16 -11.94
N SER A 56 7.73 4.01 -11.85
CA SER A 56 8.50 3.27 -12.87
C SER A 56 8.15 1.78 -12.83
N SER A 57 8.35 1.06 -13.94
CA SER A 57 8.13 -0.41 -13.96
C SER A 57 8.92 -1.15 -12.88
N LEU A 58 10.15 -0.69 -12.59
CA LEU A 58 11.02 -1.32 -11.61
C LEU A 58 10.57 -1.02 -10.17
N LEU A 59 10.07 0.19 -9.90
CA LEU A 59 9.48 0.49 -8.59
C LEU A 59 8.16 -0.28 -8.40
N GLY A 60 7.31 -0.33 -9.44
CA GLY A 60 6.07 -1.11 -9.41
C GLY A 60 6.32 -2.60 -9.15
N SER A 61 7.38 -3.17 -9.74
CA SER A 61 7.69 -4.59 -9.57
C SER A 61 8.13 -4.95 -8.15
N VAL A 62 8.74 -4.01 -7.41
CA VAL A 62 9.10 -4.20 -6.00
C VAL A 62 7.88 -4.41 -5.11
N PHE A 63 6.71 -3.87 -5.47
CA PHE A 63 5.46 -4.11 -4.75
C PHE A 63 4.65 -5.25 -5.36
N ALA A 64 4.59 -5.32 -6.69
CA ALA A 64 3.77 -6.31 -7.37
C ALA A 64 4.31 -7.73 -7.21
N ILE A 65 5.59 -7.98 -7.54
CA ILE A 65 6.13 -9.36 -7.60
C ILE A 65 6.10 -10.04 -6.22
N PRO A 66 6.56 -9.41 -5.12
CA PRO A 66 6.58 -10.07 -3.83
C PRO A 66 5.20 -10.46 -3.30
N THR A 67 4.13 -9.76 -3.67
CA THR A 67 2.76 -10.14 -3.26
C THR A 67 2.34 -11.51 -3.80
N TYR A 68 2.98 -12.01 -4.87
CA TYR A 68 2.74 -13.34 -5.44
C TYR A 68 3.63 -14.43 -4.83
N PHE A 69 4.43 -14.11 -3.82
CA PHE A 69 5.06 -15.11 -2.97
C PHE A 69 4.04 -15.72 -2.02
N GLU A 70 4.29 -16.97 -1.63
CA GLU A 70 3.35 -17.71 -0.78
C GLU A 70 3.23 -17.03 0.58
N TYR A 71 2.00 -16.75 1.01
CA TYR A 71 1.75 -16.14 2.31
C TYR A 71 2.29 -17.01 3.45
N GLN A 72 2.97 -16.35 4.39
CA GLN A 72 3.61 -16.98 5.52
C GLN A 72 3.01 -16.43 6.80
N ASN A 73 2.20 -17.24 7.49
CA ASN A 73 1.57 -16.82 8.73
C ASN A 73 2.63 -16.40 9.78
N PRO A 74 2.65 -15.13 10.22
CA PRO A 74 3.63 -14.64 11.21
C PRO A 74 3.59 -15.42 12.52
N ALA A 75 2.42 -15.87 12.97
CA ALA A 75 2.27 -16.69 14.18
C ALA A 75 3.00 -18.04 14.09
N LYS A 76 3.41 -18.48 12.89
CA LYS A 76 4.20 -19.70 12.66
C LYS A 76 5.65 -19.40 12.28
N ALA A 77 6.12 -18.14 12.36
CA ALA A 77 7.48 -17.76 11.99
C ALA A 77 8.55 -18.56 12.76
N TYR A 78 8.28 -18.90 14.02
CA TYR A 78 9.16 -19.73 14.85
C TYR A 78 9.45 -21.13 14.28
N MET A 79 8.61 -21.64 13.37
CA MET A 79 8.81 -22.94 12.74
C MET A 79 9.84 -22.91 11.60
N LYS A 80 10.22 -21.72 11.12
CA LYS A 80 11.20 -21.59 10.03
C LYS A 80 12.62 -21.75 10.57
N LYS A 81 13.44 -22.49 9.83
CA LYS A 81 14.87 -22.58 10.14
C LYS A 81 15.52 -21.20 9.93
N PRO A 82 16.40 -20.75 10.84
CA PRO A 82 17.14 -19.52 10.63
C PRO A 82 18.01 -19.67 9.38
N VAL A 83 17.93 -18.69 8.48
CA VAL A 83 18.81 -18.58 7.32
C VAL A 83 20.08 -17.84 7.71
N SER A 84 21.23 -18.39 7.31
CA SER A 84 22.52 -17.75 7.51
C SER A 84 22.67 -16.48 6.66
N THR A 85 23.58 -15.59 7.03
CA THR A 85 23.89 -14.37 6.26
C THR A 85 24.29 -14.69 4.81
N TRP A 86 25.03 -15.78 4.60
CA TRP A 86 25.44 -16.23 3.26
C TRP A 86 24.25 -16.71 2.41
N GLU A 87 23.33 -17.47 2.99
CA GLU A 87 22.11 -17.89 2.29
C GLU A 87 21.24 -16.68 1.93
N ARG A 88 21.15 -15.67 2.81
CA ARG A 88 20.46 -14.40 2.50
C ARG A 88 21.10 -13.68 1.32
N ILE A 89 22.42 -13.50 1.31
CA ILE A 89 23.15 -12.87 0.20
C ILE A 89 22.92 -13.64 -1.10
N TRP A 90 23.03 -14.97 -1.06
CA TRP A 90 22.82 -15.81 -2.24
C TRP A 90 21.37 -15.78 -2.74
N SER A 91 20.40 -15.71 -1.84
CA SER A 91 18.98 -15.51 -2.17
C SER A 91 18.78 -14.18 -2.90
N LEU A 92 19.38 -13.09 -2.42
CA LEU A 92 19.31 -11.77 -3.05
C LEU A 92 19.99 -11.74 -4.43
N ILE A 93 21.11 -12.44 -4.60
CA ILE A 93 21.79 -12.57 -5.90
C ILE A 93 20.90 -13.30 -6.91
N LYS A 94 20.25 -14.39 -6.49
CA LYS A 94 19.38 -15.20 -7.36
C LYS A 94 18.06 -14.50 -7.67
N ASN A 95 17.48 -13.85 -6.66
CA ASN A 95 16.22 -13.15 -6.73
C ASN A 95 16.28 -11.87 -5.87
N PRO A 96 16.49 -10.69 -6.48
CA PRO A 96 16.58 -9.44 -5.73
C PRO A 96 15.28 -9.09 -4.99
N TYR A 97 14.14 -9.66 -5.42
CA TYR A 97 12.85 -9.49 -4.74
C TYR A 97 12.77 -10.25 -3.41
N SER A 98 13.71 -11.16 -3.11
CA SER A 98 13.72 -11.91 -1.85
C SER A 98 13.96 -11.03 -0.60
N PHE A 99 14.46 -9.81 -0.80
CA PHE A 99 14.47 -8.80 0.24
C PHE A 99 13.06 -8.49 0.78
N PHE A 100 12.05 -8.63 -0.07
CA PHE A 100 10.64 -8.37 0.21
C PHE A 100 9.84 -9.68 0.37
N ASP A 101 10.49 -10.80 0.70
CA ASP A 101 9.81 -12.11 0.82
C ASP A 101 8.62 -12.09 1.79
N TYR A 102 8.67 -11.23 2.81
CA TYR A 102 7.59 -11.09 3.78
C TYR A 102 6.31 -10.48 3.18
N PHE A 103 6.36 -9.80 2.04
CA PHE A 103 5.16 -9.27 1.37
C PHE A 103 4.25 -10.33 0.74
N GLY A 104 4.62 -11.62 0.79
CA GLY A 104 3.84 -12.71 0.19
C GLY A 104 2.39 -12.74 0.65
N CYS A 105 1.44 -12.64 -0.28
CA CYS A 105 -0.01 -12.66 -0.03
C CYS A 105 -0.70 -13.86 -0.70
N TRP A 106 0.00 -14.55 -1.61
CA TRP A 106 -0.60 -15.54 -2.49
C TRP A 106 -0.83 -16.89 -1.79
N ASN A 107 -1.96 -17.52 -2.08
CA ASN A 107 -2.27 -18.88 -1.64
C ASN A 107 -2.02 -19.90 -2.75
N SER A 108 -1.46 -21.07 -2.40
CA SER A 108 -1.16 -22.17 -3.33
C SER A 108 -2.35 -22.68 -4.17
N LYS A 109 -3.58 -22.42 -3.73
CA LYS A 109 -4.81 -22.76 -4.47
C LYS A 109 -5.19 -21.74 -5.56
N GLN A 110 -4.55 -20.58 -5.60
CA GLN A 110 -4.88 -19.49 -6.54
C GLN A 110 -4.04 -19.58 -7.82
N ILE A 111 -4.24 -20.66 -8.56
CA ILE A 111 -3.62 -20.89 -9.86
C ILE A 111 -4.73 -21.09 -10.88
N SER A 112 -4.62 -20.41 -12.02
CA SER A 112 -5.47 -20.60 -13.19
C SER A 112 -4.57 -20.61 -14.42
N ASP A 113 -4.71 -21.65 -15.26
CA ASP A 113 -3.90 -21.85 -16.46
C ASP A 113 -2.38 -21.74 -16.24
N GLY A 114 -1.90 -22.30 -15.12
CA GLY A 114 -0.50 -22.27 -14.73
C GLY A 114 0.01 -20.90 -14.25
N LYS A 115 -0.86 -19.89 -14.18
CA LYS A 115 -0.54 -18.54 -13.69
C LYS A 115 -1.11 -18.33 -12.30
N LYS A 116 -0.33 -17.70 -11.43
CA LYS A 116 -0.79 -17.24 -10.13
C LYS A 116 -1.71 -16.04 -10.31
N TYR A 117 -2.78 -15.98 -9.54
CA TYR A 117 -3.64 -14.80 -9.45
C TYR A 117 -3.85 -14.40 -7.99
N LEU A 118 -4.22 -13.13 -7.78
CA LEU A 118 -4.72 -12.63 -6.50
C LEU A 118 -6.14 -12.09 -6.67
N ASN A 119 -6.92 -12.17 -5.62
CA ASN A 119 -8.03 -11.24 -5.40
C ASN A 119 -7.49 -10.09 -4.55
N LEU A 120 -7.98 -8.87 -4.73
CA LEU A 120 -7.43 -7.70 -4.04
C LEU A 120 -7.48 -7.81 -2.50
N VAL A 121 -8.45 -8.55 -1.97
CA VAL A 121 -8.57 -8.82 -0.52
C VAL A 121 -7.41 -9.65 0.04
N ASP A 122 -6.69 -10.41 -0.80
CA ASP A 122 -5.54 -11.18 -0.34
C ASP A 122 -4.40 -10.26 0.12
N LEU A 123 -4.35 -9.02 -0.38
CA LEU A 123 -3.42 -7.98 0.08
C LEU A 123 -3.69 -7.54 1.53
N ALA A 124 -4.81 -7.92 2.14
CA ALA A 124 -5.13 -7.72 3.56
C ALA A 124 -4.54 -8.80 4.49
N SER A 125 -3.72 -9.71 3.95
CA SER A 125 -3.08 -10.77 4.75
C SER A 125 -2.15 -10.15 5.79
N HIS A 126 -2.54 -10.21 7.05
CA HIS A 126 -1.82 -9.53 8.14
C HIS A 126 -0.40 -10.05 8.35
N GLY A 127 0.54 -9.13 8.53
CA GLY A 127 1.97 -9.39 8.65
C GLY A 127 2.62 -9.83 7.34
N ALA A 128 1.93 -9.63 6.22
CA ALA A 128 2.54 -9.62 4.89
C ALA A 128 2.96 -8.18 4.53
N ILE A 129 2.41 -7.62 3.45
CA ILE A 129 2.52 -6.19 3.15
C ILE A 129 1.58 -5.34 4.03
N GLU A 130 0.46 -5.93 4.47
CA GLU A 130 -0.47 -5.31 5.42
C GLU A 130 0.14 -5.31 6.82
N HIS A 131 -0.03 -4.18 7.53
CA HIS A 131 0.54 -3.94 8.85
C HIS A 131 -0.35 -3.03 9.70
N ASP A 132 -0.20 -3.15 11.02
CA ASP A 132 -0.85 -2.28 12.00
C ASP A 132 -0.37 -0.82 11.90
N ILE A 133 -1.11 0.11 12.52
CA ILE A 133 -0.89 1.57 12.41
C ILE A 133 -1.09 2.06 10.96
N SER A 134 -1.99 1.41 10.22
CA SER A 134 -2.42 1.89 8.91
C SER A 134 -3.02 3.30 8.99
N LEU A 135 -2.86 4.11 7.94
CA LEU A 135 -3.31 5.53 7.96
C LEU A 135 -4.82 5.68 8.06
N SER A 136 -5.57 4.72 7.50
CA SER A 136 -7.03 4.79 7.34
C SER A 136 -7.72 3.46 7.57
N ARG A 137 -6.96 2.44 8.00
CA ARG A 137 -7.44 1.10 8.33
C ARG A 137 -7.25 0.87 9.83
N ARG A 138 -8.15 0.12 10.46
CA ARG A 138 -7.98 -0.41 11.81
C ARG A 138 -7.02 -1.60 11.77
N ASP A 139 -6.44 -1.92 12.90
CA ASP A 139 -5.55 -3.06 13.03
C ASP A 139 -6.36 -4.37 13.02
N ILE A 140 -5.75 -5.49 12.64
CA ILE A 140 -6.46 -6.77 12.42
C ILE A 140 -7.20 -7.26 13.68
N ALA A 141 -6.64 -6.98 14.87
CA ALA A 141 -7.20 -7.37 16.16
C ALA A 141 -8.41 -6.52 16.58
N GLN A 142 -8.64 -5.39 15.91
CA GLN A 142 -9.78 -4.51 16.16
C GLN A 142 -11.01 -4.97 15.38
N LYS A 143 -12.21 -4.68 15.92
CA LYS A 143 -13.48 -5.23 15.44
C LYS A 143 -13.79 -5.00 13.96
N GLN A 144 -13.34 -3.88 13.40
CA GLN A 144 -13.60 -3.50 12.01
C GLN A 144 -12.68 -4.22 11.01
N GLY A 145 -11.57 -4.81 11.48
CA GLY A 145 -10.55 -5.43 10.64
C GLY A 145 -9.72 -4.42 9.83
N ASN A 146 -8.80 -4.98 9.03
CA ASN A 146 -7.68 -4.27 8.41
C ASN A 146 -7.84 -3.95 6.91
N ASN A 147 -8.97 -4.29 6.30
CA ASN A 147 -9.15 -4.13 4.86
C ASN A 147 -9.87 -2.84 4.47
N ASP A 148 -11.06 -2.63 5.05
CA ASP A 148 -11.95 -1.55 4.65
C ASP A 148 -11.52 -0.22 5.29
N PRO A 149 -11.64 0.91 4.58
CA PRO A 149 -11.28 2.22 5.14
C PRO A 149 -12.25 2.63 6.26
N GLN A 150 -11.75 3.34 7.28
CA GLN A 150 -12.58 3.98 8.30
C GLN A 150 -12.55 5.50 8.17
N GLU A 151 -13.73 6.07 8.05
CA GLU A 151 -13.97 7.50 7.88
C GLU A 151 -13.34 8.33 9.00
N ASP A 152 -13.48 7.90 10.26
CA ASP A 152 -12.93 8.63 11.41
C ASP A 152 -11.40 8.74 11.37
N LEU A 153 -10.71 7.75 10.80
CA LEU A 153 -9.26 7.80 10.66
C LEU A 153 -8.80 8.67 9.49
N ILE A 154 -9.60 8.69 8.43
CA ILE A 154 -9.34 9.57 7.30
C ILE A 154 -9.51 11.02 7.76
N GLU A 155 -10.61 11.35 8.44
CA GLU A 155 -10.83 12.69 8.99
C GLU A 155 -9.74 13.06 10.01
N GLU A 156 -9.39 12.14 10.93
CA GLU A 156 -8.29 12.39 11.88
C GLU A 156 -6.98 12.68 11.14
N MET A 157 -6.63 11.93 10.09
CA MET A 157 -5.43 12.21 9.28
C MET A 157 -5.48 13.60 8.64
N LEU A 158 -6.63 14.00 8.11
CA LEU A 158 -6.82 15.29 7.43
C LEU A 158 -6.75 16.47 8.40
N ASP A 159 -7.23 16.30 9.64
CA ASP A 159 -7.16 17.31 10.71
C ASP A 159 -5.71 17.67 11.11
N TYR A 160 -4.72 16.83 10.76
CA TYR A 160 -3.31 17.18 10.95
C TYR A 160 -2.78 18.21 9.96
N SER A 161 -3.53 18.52 8.89
CA SER A 161 -3.20 19.60 7.96
C SER A 161 -3.28 20.95 8.67
N PHE A 162 -2.12 21.57 8.91
CA PHE A 162 -2.05 22.84 9.64
C PHE A 162 -2.65 24.02 8.86
N ASP A 163 -2.52 24.00 7.54
CA ASP A 163 -3.04 25.06 6.65
C ASP A 163 -4.44 24.75 6.11
N GLY A 164 -4.97 23.54 6.35
CA GLY A 164 -6.25 23.05 5.84
C GLY A 164 -6.25 22.70 4.34
N GLU A 165 -5.15 22.92 3.64
CA GLU A 165 -5.05 22.81 2.17
C GLU A 165 -4.10 21.69 1.74
N THR A 166 -3.03 21.48 2.50
CA THR A 166 -1.99 20.49 2.21
C THR A 166 -1.57 19.72 3.46
N LEU A 167 -1.21 18.45 3.26
CA LEU A 167 -0.52 17.66 4.27
C LEU A 167 0.97 17.68 3.96
N THR A 168 1.78 18.03 4.95
CA THR A 168 3.25 17.94 4.88
C THR A 168 3.75 16.61 5.44
N ILE A 169 5.03 16.31 5.18
CA ILE A 169 5.72 15.18 5.84
C ILE A 169 5.62 15.27 7.37
N GLN A 170 5.75 16.48 7.93
CA GLN A 170 5.72 16.71 9.37
C GLN A 170 4.31 16.46 9.94
N ASP A 171 3.27 16.83 9.21
CA ASP A 171 1.88 16.60 9.63
C ASP A 171 1.60 15.10 9.73
N LEU A 172 1.93 14.34 8.68
CA LEU A 172 1.76 12.89 8.66
C LEU A 172 2.65 12.17 9.67
N ALA A 173 3.86 12.69 9.94
CA ALA A 173 4.72 12.15 10.99
C ALA A 173 4.10 12.32 12.38
N ARG A 174 3.49 13.49 12.66
CA ARG A 174 2.75 13.72 13.92
C ARG A 174 1.53 12.81 14.01
N PHE A 175 0.80 12.62 12.92
CA PHE A 175 -0.33 11.70 12.85
C PHE A 175 0.09 10.26 13.18
N ILE A 176 1.12 9.73 12.52
CA ILE A 176 1.63 8.38 12.80
C ILE A 176 2.02 8.23 14.27
N LYS A 177 2.73 9.20 14.85
CA LYS A 177 3.11 9.14 16.27
C LYS A 177 1.90 9.06 17.19
N ALA A 178 0.88 9.87 16.92
CA ALA A 178 -0.34 9.84 17.71
C ALA A 178 -1.07 8.50 17.58
N ARG A 179 -1.13 7.93 16.36
CA ARG A 179 -1.68 6.59 16.14
C ARG A 179 -0.91 5.51 16.91
N ILE A 180 0.42 5.51 16.84
CA ILE A 180 1.27 4.56 17.59
C ILE A 180 0.99 4.67 19.09
N SER A 181 1.03 5.89 19.63
CA SER A 181 0.78 6.12 21.06
C SER A 181 -0.58 5.58 21.49
N ARG A 182 -1.62 5.81 20.67
CA ARG A 182 -2.98 5.34 20.98
C ARG A 182 -3.10 3.82 20.85
N GLN A 183 -2.55 3.21 19.79
CA GLN A 183 -2.65 1.77 19.59
C GLN A 183 -1.81 0.96 20.60
N LEU A 184 -0.74 1.53 21.16
CA LEU A 184 -0.03 0.92 22.29
C LEU A 184 -0.93 0.75 23.53
N GLU A 185 -1.95 1.61 23.68
CA GLU A 185 -2.93 1.53 24.77
C GLU A 185 -4.15 0.68 24.38
N ASP A 186 -4.66 0.87 23.16
CA ASP A 186 -5.95 0.33 22.72
C ASP A 186 -5.88 -1.06 22.05
N ASN A 187 -4.70 -1.46 21.57
CA ASN A 187 -4.50 -2.72 20.84
C ASN A 187 -3.46 -3.61 21.56
N PRO A 188 -3.89 -4.51 22.46
CA PRO A 188 -2.98 -5.41 23.17
C PRO A 188 -2.28 -6.43 22.27
N GLU A 189 -2.73 -6.59 21.03
CA GLU A 189 -2.15 -7.49 20.02
C GLU A 189 -1.33 -6.73 18.97
N LEU A 190 -1.02 -5.45 19.20
CA LEU A 190 -0.28 -4.59 18.27
C LEU A 190 1.05 -5.21 17.82
N VAL A 191 1.24 -5.30 16.51
CA VAL A 191 2.49 -5.69 15.87
C VAL A 191 3.05 -4.51 15.09
N TYR A 192 3.99 -3.79 15.69
CA TYR A 192 4.63 -2.64 15.03
C TYR A 192 6.10 -2.50 15.39
N GLY A 193 6.98 -2.92 14.47
CA GLY A 193 8.42 -2.84 14.60
C GLY A 193 9.08 -2.02 13.48
N PRO A 194 10.42 -2.10 13.36
CA PRO A 194 11.17 -1.37 12.33
C PRO A 194 10.73 -1.67 10.90
N ALA A 195 10.31 -2.92 10.61
CA ALA A 195 9.87 -3.33 9.28
C ALA A 195 8.52 -2.68 8.91
N GLU A 196 7.52 -2.81 9.78
CA GLU A 196 6.19 -2.22 9.61
C GLU A 196 6.28 -0.69 9.50
N HIS A 197 7.13 -0.08 10.33
CA HIS A 197 7.38 1.36 10.26
C HIS A 197 8.01 1.81 8.94
N GLN A 198 8.91 1.00 8.38
CA GLN A 198 9.49 1.27 7.07
C GLN A 198 8.44 1.18 5.96
N VAL A 199 7.50 0.24 6.03
CA VAL A 199 6.37 0.14 5.09
C VAL A 199 5.43 1.33 5.24
N ASN A 200 5.12 1.75 6.47
CA ASN A 200 4.30 2.91 6.76
C ASN A 200 4.92 4.21 6.21
N CYS A 201 6.23 4.39 6.36
CA CYS A 201 6.94 5.49 5.70
C CYS A 201 6.98 5.35 4.17
N GLY A 202 7.04 4.11 3.67
CA GLY A 202 6.94 3.75 2.26
C GLY A 202 5.66 4.27 1.60
N GLN A 203 4.49 4.00 2.18
CA GLN A 203 3.23 4.47 1.62
C GLN A 203 3.14 6.00 1.58
N ILE A 204 3.67 6.71 2.57
CA ILE A 204 3.71 8.18 2.56
C ILE A 204 4.66 8.68 1.47
N ALA A 205 5.81 8.05 1.30
CA ALA A 205 6.74 8.40 0.22
C ALA A 205 6.07 8.26 -1.15
N LEU A 206 5.27 7.20 -1.35
CA LEU A 206 4.48 7.01 -2.57
C LEU A 206 3.39 8.06 -2.71
N MET A 207 2.64 8.38 -1.65
CA MET A 207 1.62 9.44 -1.69
C MET A 207 2.23 10.79 -2.09
N MET A 208 3.28 11.21 -1.38
CA MET A 208 3.97 12.48 -1.63
C MET A 208 4.61 12.52 -3.01
N GLY A 209 5.23 11.43 -3.45
CA GLY A 209 5.88 11.35 -4.75
C GLY A 209 4.87 11.28 -5.90
N CYS A 210 3.93 10.35 -5.85
CA CYS A 210 3.03 10.07 -6.98
C CYS A 210 1.91 11.11 -7.12
N PHE A 211 1.42 11.65 -5.99
CA PHE A 211 0.25 12.53 -5.97
C PHE A 211 0.57 13.95 -5.49
N GLY A 212 1.66 14.13 -4.76
CA GLY A 212 2.16 15.43 -4.32
C GLY A 212 3.34 15.98 -5.13
N ASP A 213 4.07 16.91 -4.51
CA ASP A 213 5.31 17.49 -5.04
C ASP A 213 6.59 16.87 -4.44
N GLY A 214 6.43 15.77 -3.69
CA GLY A 214 7.50 15.11 -2.92
C GLY A 214 7.75 15.70 -1.54
N LYS A 215 7.06 16.78 -1.15
CA LYS A 215 7.12 17.40 0.19
C LYS A 215 5.74 17.57 0.82
N THR A 216 4.75 17.87 -0.01
CA THR A 216 3.36 18.12 0.35
C THR A 216 2.42 17.38 -0.59
N ILE A 217 1.22 17.06 -0.10
CA ILE A 217 0.12 16.52 -0.89
C ILE A 217 -1.16 17.35 -0.60
N PRO A 218 -1.88 17.82 -1.63
CA PRO A 218 -3.15 18.53 -1.43
C PRO A 218 -4.18 17.68 -0.70
N VAL A 219 -4.87 18.24 0.30
CA VAL A 219 -5.94 17.58 1.07
C VAL A 219 -7.01 17.01 0.15
N LYS A 220 -7.43 17.76 -0.87
CA LYS A 220 -8.39 17.30 -1.89
C LYS A 220 -7.96 16.03 -2.63
N TYR A 221 -6.66 15.81 -2.83
CA TYR A 221 -6.16 14.58 -3.45
C TYR A 221 -6.22 13.40 -2.48
N VAL A 222 -5.94 13.66 -1.20
CA VAL A 222 -6.04 12.65 -0.15
C VAL A 222 -7.50 12.22 0.03
N ARG A 223 -8.46 13.15 0.04
CA ARG A 223 -9.90 12.82 0.09
C ARG A 223 -10.33 11.90 -1.05
N ALA A 224 -10.04 12.29 -2.30
CA ALA A 224 -10.38 11.46 -3.47
C ALA A 224 -9.77 10.04 -3.40
N ILE A 225 -8.52 9.91 -2.93
CA ILE A 225 -7.85 8.61 -2.84
C ILE A 225 -8.41 7.77 -1.70
N PHE A 226 -8.62 8.34 -0.52
CA PHE A 226 -8.95 7.57 0.69
C PHE A 226 -10.45 7.39 0.94
N GLU A 227 -11.28 8.39 0.60
CA GLU A 227 -12.73 8.35 0.80
C GLU A 227 -13.44 7.73 -0.41
N GLU A 228 -13.01 8.08 -1.62
CA GLU A 228 -13.67 7.66 -2.86
C GLU A 228 -12.96 6.49 -3.55
N GLU A 229 -11.71 6.21 -3.17
CA GLU A 229 -10.82 5.31 -3.90
C GLU A 229 -10.84 5.62 -5.40
N ARG A 230 -10.59 6.90 -5.71
CA ARG A 230 -10.57 7.50 -7.04
C ARG A 230 -9.24 8.21 -7.28
N LEU A 231 -8.74 8.18 -8.52
CA LEU A 231 -7.59 9.00 -8.89
C LEU A 231 -8.02 10.49 -8.95
N PRO A 232 -7.27 11.43 -8.35
CA PRO A 232 -7.72 12.82 -8.16
C PRO A 232 -7.65 13.72 -9.42
N ILE A 233 -8.07 13.19 -10.57
CA ILE A 233 -7.98 13.84 -11.88
C ILE A 233 -8.86 15.09 -11.92
N ASP A 234 -10.08 15.01 -11.36
CA ASP A 234 -11.04 16.12 -11.32
C ASP A 234 -10.55 17.28 -10.43
N GLU A 235 -9.79 16.93 -9.39
CA GLU A 235 -9.13 17.87 -8.48
C GLU A 235 -7.90 18.54 -9.12
N GLY A 236 -7.48 18.08 -10.30
CA GLY A 236 -6.38 18.64 -11.08
C GLY A 236 -5.08 17.85 -11.01
N TRP A 237 -5.06 16.65 -10.39
CA TRP A 237 -3.88 15.80 -10.41
C TRP A 237 -3.55 15.36 -11.82
N LYS A 238 -2.27 15.42 -12.14
CA LYS A 238 -1.72 14.93 -13.40
C LYS A 238 -0.63 13.93 -13.08
N ARG A 239 -0.78 12.73 -13.62
CA ARG A 239 0.29 11.72 -13.61
C ARG A 239 1.57 12.33 -14.16
N ARG A 240 2.69 12.06 -13.50
CA ARG A 240 4.03 12.45 -13.97
C ARG A 240 4.26 11.90 -15.40
N SER A 241 4.58 12.78 -16.34
CA SER A 241 4.67 12.44 -17.78
C SER A 241 6.10 12.38 -18.31
N TRP A 242 7.01 13.24 -17.82
CA TRP A 242 8.40 13.34 -18.29
C TRP A 242 9.38 12.51 -17.47
N TRP A 243 8.96 12.04 -16.29
CA TRP A 243 9.68 11.09 -15.45
C TRP A 243 8.67 10.27 -14.64
N THR A 244 9.15 9.17 -14.07
CA THR A 244 8.41 8.34 -13.12
C THR A 244 9.20 8.20 -11.84
N MET A 245 8.52 7.98 -10.72
CA MET A 245 9.19 7.69 -9.46
C MET A 245 9.97 6.37 -9.57
N GLY A 246 11.29 6.46 -9.39
CA GLY A 246 12.22 5.33 -9.44
C GLY A 246 12.63 4.84 -8.05
N LEU A 247 13.38 3.74 -7.99
CA LEU A 247 13.86 3.17 -6.73
C LEU A 247 14.69 4.16 -5.90
N VAL A 248 15.60 4.90 -6.52
CA VAL A 248 16.49 5.85 -5.82
C VAL A 248 15.68 6.98 -5.16
N GLU A 249 14.74 7.57 -5.91
CA GLU A 249 13.85 8.61 -5.39
C GLU A 249 13.00 8.05 -4.22
N PHE A 250 12.44 6.86 -4.41
CA PHE A 250 11.62 6.20 -3.39
C PHE A 250 12.39 5.89 -2.11
N PHE A 251 13.46 5.10 -2.16
CA PHE A 251 14.20 4.75 -0.95
C PHE A 251 14.86 5.96 -0.27
N GLY A 252 15.24 6.98 -1.06
CA GLY A 252 15.69 8.26 -0.53
C GLY A 252 14.59 9.00 0.24
N ALA A 253 13.36 9.03 -0.27
CA ALA A 253 12.21 9.60 0.41
C ALA A 253 11.84 8.81 1.68
N VAL A 254 11.82 7.47 1.61
CA VAL A 254 11.56 6.61 2.78
C VAL A 254 12.56 6.87 3.89
N LYS A 255 13.87 6.93 3.58
CA LYS A 255 14.89 7.23 4.59
C LYS A 255 14.67 8.59 5.27
N LYS A 256 14.30 9.62 4.49
CA LYS A 256 13.98 10.95 5.05
C LYS A 256 12.74 10.89 5.94
N LEU A 257 11.72 10.15 5.53
CA LEU A 257 10.48 9.97 6.30
C LEU A 257 10.72 9.22 7.61
N VAL A 258 11.43 8.08 7.58
CA VAL A 258 11.79 7.33 8.79
C VAL A 258 12.52 8.24 9.79
N ASN A 259 13.46 9.05 9.33
CA ASN A 259 14.15 10.01 10.19
C ASN A 259 13.23 11.13 10.71
N ALA A 260 12.27 11.59 9.90
CA ALA A 260 11.35 12.67 10.27
C ALA A 260 10.28 12.18 11.27
N VAL A 261 9.80 10.94 11.13
CA VAL A 261 8.96 10.33 12.16
C VAL A 261 9.82 10.06 13.38
N GLY A 262 10.96 9.37 13.28
CA GLY A 262 11.87 9.19 14.43
C GLY A 262 11.19 8.43 15.58
N VAL A 263 10.64 7.26 15.25
CA VAL A 263 10.16 6.28 16.24
C VAL A 263 11.36 5.46 16.72
N GLU A 264 11.48 5.27 18.03
CA GLU A 264 12.43 4.35 18.64
C GLU A 264 11.73 3.04 18.96
N PHE A 265 12.37 1.90 18.67
CA PHE A 265 11.86 0.54 18.86
C PHE A 265 12.69 -0.22 19.89
#